data_AF-A0AA43A595-F1
#
_entry.id   AF-A0AA43A595-F1
#
_cell.length_a   1.000
_cell.length_b   1.000
_cell.length_c   1.000
_cell.angle_alpha   90.00
_cell.angle_beta   90.00
_cell.angle_gamma   90.00
#
_symmetry.space_group_name_H-M   'P 1'
#
loop_
_entity.id
_entity.type
_entity.pdbx_description
1 polymer ?
#
loop_
_entity_poly.entity_id
_entity_poly.type
_entity_poly.pdbx_seq_one_letter_code
_entity_poly.pdbx_strand_id
1 'polypeptide(L)'
;MYKPFTIGSQFRITPPNDPAGTGSCIDLVMQRGAFGSGEHETTESCLKILEQRPEVKGAQVLDLGSGTGILAIAALKLGARHVVCVDIEQDAVDSA
;
A
#
# COMPACT_ATOMS: atom_id res chain seq x y z
N MET A 1 -7.89 -16.71 5.19
CA MET A 1 -6.63 -16.05 4.80
C MET A 1 -6.59 -16.04 3.27
N TYR A 2 -6.32 -14.89 2.63
CA TYR A 2 -6.22 -14.81 1.17
C TYR A 2 -4.83 -15.24 0.71
N LYS A 3 -4.70 -15.62 -0.57
CA LYS A 3 -3.38 -15.95 -1.15
C LYS A 3 -2.68 -14.67 -1.59
N PRO A 4 -1.36 -14.57 -1.45
CA PRO A 4 -0.61 -13.44 -1.99
C PRO A 4 -0.89 -13.24 -3.47
N PHE A 5 -0.97 -12.00 -3.91
CA PHE A 5 -1.18 -11.62 -5.30
C PHE A 5 -0.38 -10.38 -5.64
N THR A 6 -0.08 -10.19 -6.92
CA THR A 6 0.75 -9.09 -7.41
C THR A 6 -0.12 -7.98 -7.98
N ILE A 7 0.29 -6.74 -7.76
CA ILE A 7 -0.31 -5.55 -8.36
C ILE A 7 0.78 -4.79 -9.11
N GLY A 8 0.53 -4.53 -10.39
CA GLY A 8 1.51 -3.87 -11.24
C GLY A 8 2.77 -4.71 -11.44
N SER A 9 3.90 -4.03 -11.60
CA SER A 9 5.21 -4.65 -11.81
C SER A 9 6.05 -4.72 -10.53
N GLN A 10 5.73 -3.89 -9.54
CA GLN A 10 6.56 -3.72 -8.34
C GLN A 10 5.94 -4.26 -7.07
N PHE A 11 4.62 -4.45 -6.95
CA PHE A 11 3.99 -4.76 -5.66
C PHE A 11 3.47 -6.19 -5.54
N ARG A 12 3.59 -6.74 -4.33
CA ARG A 12 2.97 -8.00 -3.91
C ARG A 12 2.20 -7.80 -2.62
N ILE A 13 0.90 -8.02 -2.64
CA ILE A 13 0.03 -7.97 -1.48
C ILE A 13 0.10 -9.31 -0.76
N THR A 14 0.44 -9.32 0.53
CA THR A 14 0.67 -10.54 1.30
C THR A 14 0.00 -10.47 2.68
N PRO A 15 -0.54 -11.56 3.22
CA PRO A 15 -1.02 -11.59 4.59
C PRO A 15 0.15 -11.59 5.60
N PRO A 16 -0.07 -11.21 6.88
CA PRO A 16 1.00 -11.05 7.88
C PRO A 16 1.83 -12.28 8.19
N ASN A 17 1.27 -13.48 8.00
CA ASN A 17 1.90 -14.75 8.35
C ASN A 17 2.49 -15.49 7.13
N ASP A 18 2.43 -14.89 5.93
CA ASP A 18 3.09 -15.48 4.77
C ASP A 18 4.57 -15.10 4.74
N PRO A 19 5.45 -16.01 4.28
CA PRO A 19 6.86 -15.70 4.14
C PRO A 19 7.08 -14.58 3.11
N ALA A 20 8.06 -13.72 3.43
CA ALA A 20 8.52 -12.67 2.53
C ALA A 20 8.91 -13.25 1.16
N GLY A 21 8.69 -12.45 0.13
CA GLY A 21 8.86 -12.87 -1.25
C GLY A 21 10.31 -13.06 -1.56
N THR A 22 10.62 -14.09 -2.34
CA THR A 22 11.98 -14.35 -2.83
C THR A 22 12.31 -13.54 -4.09
N GLY A 23 11.40 -12.67 -4.54
CA GLY A 23 11.51 -11.87 -5.78
C GLY A 23 11.88 -10.41 -5.53
N SER A 24 11.97 -9.64 -6.63
CA SER A 24 12.25 -8.20 -6.62
C SER A 24 11.03 -7.32 -6.28
N CYS A 25 9.87 -7.92 -6.04
CA CYS A 25 8.65 -7.17 -5.71
C CYS A 25 8.72 -6.65 -4.27
N ILE A 26 8.15 -5.47 -4.07
CA ILE A 26 7.89 -4.84 -2.79
C ILE A 26 6.69 -5.53 -2.14
N ASP A 27 6.92 -6.15 -0.99
CA ASP A 27 5.85 -6.75 -0.19
C ASP A 27 5.07 -5.66 0.58
N LEU A 28 3.76 -5.62 0.34
CA LEU A 28 2.79 -4.83 1.08
C LEU A 28 1.96 -5.79 1.95
N VAL A 29 2.25 -5.79 3.25
CA VAL A 29 1.64 -6.71 4.22
C VAL A 29 0.30 -6.15 4.69
N MET A 30 -0.81 -6.82 4.38
CA MET A 30 -2.16 -6.31 4.65
C MET A 30 -3.02 -7.32 5.42
N GLN A 31 -3.85 -6.85 6.36
CA GLN A 31 -4.88 -7.68 6.97
C GLN A 31 -6.16 -7.64 6.13
N ARG A 32 -6.92 -8.75 6.17
CA ARG A 32 -8.16 -8.86 5.41
C ARG A 32 -9.28 -8.09 6.12
N GLY A 33 -10.08 -7.32 5.37
CA GLY A 33 -11.32 -6.73 5.87
C GLY A 33 -11.28 -5.24 6.19
N ALA A 34 -10.13 -4.58 6.05
CA ALA A 34 -10.06 -3.12 6.07
C ALA A 34 -10.11 -2.57 4.63
N PHE A 35 -10.81 -1.45 4.43
CA PHE A 35 -10.91 -0.78 3.14
C PHE A 35 -9.50 -0.37 2.68
N GLY A 36 -9.08 -0.77 1.47
CA GLY A 36 -7.70 -0.60 1.01
C GLY A 36 -6.80 -1.84 1.16
N SER A 37 -7.35 -3.05 1.31
CA SER A 37 -6.56 -4.30 1.31
C SER A 37 -5.90 -4.64 -0.04
N GLY A 38 -6.16 -3.85 -1.09
CA GLY A 38 -5.73 -4.13 -2.46
C GLY A 38 -6.64 -5.09 -3.23
N GLU A 39 -7.68 -5.65 -2.60
CA GLU A 39 -8.66 -6.54 -3.26
C GLU A 39 -9.69 -5.77 -4.11
N HIS A 40 -9.78 -4.44 -3.98
CA HIS A 40 -10.67 -3.57 -4.77
C HIS A 40 -9.93 -2.89 -5.93
N GLU A 41 -10.64 -2.70 -7.04
CA GLU A 41 -10.10 -2.21 -8.32
C GLU A 41 -9.50 -0.80 -8.22
N THR A 42 -10.01 0.02 -7.29
CA THR A 42 -9.54 1.40 -7.07
C THR A 42 -8.14 1.41 -6.44
N THR A 43 -7.91 0.62 -5.40
CA THR A 43 -6.59 0.48 -4.76
C THR A 43 -5.56 -0.06 -5.75
N GLU A 44 -5.94 -1.08 -6.53
CA GLU A 44 -5.08 -1.64 -7.57
C GLU A 44 -4.65 -0.58 -8.59
N SER A 45 -5.60 0.24 -9.05
CA SER A 45 -5.32 1.32 -10.00
C SER A 45 -4.40 2.38 -9.42
N CYS A 46 -4.62 2.81 -8.17
CA CYS A 46 -3.77 3.77 -7.48
C CYS A 46 -2.34 3.26 -7.33
N LEU A 47 -2.15 1.99 -6.94
CA LEU A 47 -0.82 1.38 -6.82
C LEU A 47 -0.10 1.31 -8.17
N LYS A 48 -0.78 0.89 -9.23
CA LYS A 48 -0.22 0.87 -10.60
C LYS A 48 0.20 2.26 -11.09
N ILE A 49 -0.58 3.29 -10.77
CA ILE A 49 -0.22 4.67 -11.10
C ILE A 49 0.98 5.11 -10.27
N LEU A 50 0.99 4.82 -8.96
CA LEU A 50 2.03 5.25 -8.05
C LEU A 50 3.40 4.66 -8.40
N GLU A 51 3.48 3.38 -8.82
CA GLU A 51 4.76 2.78 -9.25
C GLU A 51 5.37 3.43 -10.51
N GLN A 52 4.58 4.17 -11.29
CA GLN A 52 5.01 4.86 -12.51
C GLN A 52 5.43 6.32 -12.25
N ARG A 53 5.43 6.77 -10.98
CA ARG A 53 5.64 8.16 -10.59
C ARG A 53 7.04 8.37 -10.00
N PRO A 54 8.08 8.65 -10.82
CA PRO A 54 9.45 8.86 -10.33
C PRO A 54 9.55 10.04 -9.35
N GLU A 55 8.62 11.01 -9.43
CA GLU A 55 8.53 12.14 -8.52
C GLU A 55 8.26 11.75 -7.05
N VAL A 56 7.77 10.53 -6.77
CA VAL A 56 7.54 10.04 -5.40
C VAL A 56 8.85 9.97 -4.62
N LYS A 57 9.98 9.69 -5.28
CA LYS A 57 11.26 9.54 -4.60
C LYS A 57 11.72 10.87 -3.99
N GLY A 58 11.88 10.88 -2.67
CA GLY A 58 12.24 12.07 -1.88
C GLY A 58 11.09 13.04 -1.62
N ALA A 59 9.88 12.76 -2.12
CA ALA A 59 8.72 13.62 -1.93
C ALA A 59 8.14 13.57 -0.52
N GLN A 60 7.34 14.59 -0.20
CA GLN A 60 6.36 14.54 0.88
C GLN A 60 5.01 14.21 0.28
N VAL A 61 4.35 13.16 0.77
CA VAL A 61 3.08 12.66 0.24
C VAL A 61 1.98 12.85 1.26
N LEU A 62 0.78 13.16 0.79
CA LEU A 62 -0.46 13.13 1.57
C LEU A 62 -1.33 11.99 1.04
N ASP A 63 -1.65 11.04 1.89
CA ASP A 63 -2.60 9.97 1.64
C ASP A 63 -3.94 10.32 2.32
N LEU A 64 -4.92 10.75 1.52
CA LEU A 64 -6.20 11.27 2.00
C LEU A 64 -7.31 10.24 1.78
N GLY A 65 -7.96 9.82 2.87
CA GLY A 65 -8.79 8.60 2.90
C GLY A 65 -7.90 7.35 2.94
N SER A 66 -6.93 7.35 3.86
CA SER A 66 -5.85 6.36 3.87
C SER A 66 -6.33 4.93 4.14
N GLY A 67 -7.45 4.73 4.82
CA GLY A 67 -7.94 3.40 5.20
C GLY A 67 -6.83 2.58 5.87
N THR A 68 -6.45 1.46 5.27
CA THR A 68 -5.32 0.61 5.69
C THR A 68 -3.92 1.25 5.61
N GLY A 69 -3.79 2.43 5.02
CA GLY A 69 -2.49 3.07 4.74
C GLY A 69 -1.69 2.42 3.62
N ILE A 70 -2.29 1.54 2.81
CA ILE A 70 -1.57 0.79 1.77
C ILE A 70 -0.83 1.69 0.78
N LEU A 71 -1.43 2.82 0.38
CA LEU A 71 -0.82 3.76 -0.58
C LEU A 71 0.31 4.54 0.08
N ALA A 72 0.15 4.94 1.34
CA ALA A 72 1.22 5.54 2.13
C ALA A 72 2.42 4.60 2.29
N ILE A 73 2.20 3.33 2.64
CA ILE A 73 3.26 2.33 2.77
C ILE A 73 3.95 2.12 1.41
N ALA A 74 3.17 2.00 0.33
CA ALA A 74 3.72 1.88 -1.02
C ALA A 74 4.58 3.10 -1.41
N ALA A 75 4.12 4.32 -1.12
CA ALA A 75 4.88 5.54 -1.38
C ALA A 75 6.20 5.58 -0.61
N LEU A 76 6.20 5.20 0.67
CA LEU A 76 7.41 5.07 1.48
C LEU A 76 8.38 4.04 0.89
N LYS A 77 7.87 2.88 0.45
CA LYS A 77 8.69 1.82 -0.17
C LYS A 77 9.26 2.23 -1.53
N LEU A 78 8.56 3.08 -2.28
CA LEU A 78 9.06 3.71 -3.50
C LEU A 78 10.07 4.84 -3.24
N GLY A 79 10.29 5.21 -1.98
CA GLY A 79 11.32 6.15 -1.56
C GLY A 79 10.80 7.56 -1.25
N ALA A 80 9.51 7.75 -0.99
CA ALA A 80 9.02 8.99 -0.39
C ALA A 80 9.76 9.30 0.91
N ARG A 81 10.08 10.58 1.13
CA ARG A 81 10.79 11.03 2.34
C ARG A 81 9.87 11.01 3.56
N HIS A 82 8.59 11.32 3.34
CA HIS A 82 7.60 11.43 4.40
C HIS A 82 6.20 11.25 3.82
N VAL A 83 5.31 10.62 4.57
CA VAL A 83 3.89 10.50 4.22
C VAL A 83 3.03 10.91 5.40
N VAL A 84 1.97 11.66 5.15
CA VAL A 84 0.91 11.95 6.11
C VAL A 84 -0.33 11.18 5.69
N CYS A 85 -0.88 10.39 6.60
CA CYS A 85 -2.16 9.69 6.42
C CYS A 85 -3.26 10.50 7.10
N VAL A 86 -4.38 10.70 6.40
CA VAL A 86 -5.56 11.37 6.94
C VAL A 86 -6.78 10.53 6.62
N ASP A 87 -7.55 10.18 7.65
CA ASP A 87 -8.84 9.53 7.50
C ASP A 87 -9.86 10.13 8.47
N ILE A 88 -11.14 9.99 8.15
CA ILE A 88 -12.25 10.42 9.00
C ILE A 88 -12.69 9.31 9.96
N GLU A 89 -12.38 8.05 9.63
CA GLU A 89 -12.72 6.90 10.45
C GLU A 89 -11.61 6.58 11.44
N GLN A 90 -11.95 6.50 12.74
CA GLN A 90 -10.98 6.19 13.79
C GLN A 90 -10.30 4.83 13.58
N ASP A 91 -11.06 3.83 13.12
CA ASP A 91 -10.56 2.48 12.86
C ASP A 91 -9.46 2.46 11.79
N ALA A 92 -9.47 3.41 10.84
CA ALA A 92 -8.41 3.56 9.85
C ALA A 92 -7.10 4.04 10.49
N VAL A 93 -7.18 4.97 11.46
CA VAL A 93 -6.00 5.44 12.21
C VAL A 93 -5.39 4.33 13.06
N ASP A 94 -6.23 3.47 13.65
CA ASP A 94 -5.78 2.38 14.51
C ASP A 94 -5.21 1.18 13.71
N SER A 95 -5.53 1.09 12.41
CA SER A 95 -5.12 -0.02 11.54
C SER A 95 -4.00 0.30 10.55
N ALA A 96 -3.69 1.58 10.34
CA ALA A 96 -2.64 2.07 9.42
C ALA A 96 -1.21 1.98 9.99
#